data_AF-A0A1Y1JY69-F1
#
_entry.id   AF-A0A1Y1JY69-F1
#
_cell.length_a   1.000
_cell.length_b   1.000
_cell.length_c   1.000
_cell.angle_alpha   90.00
_cell.angle_beta   90.00
_cell.angle_gamma   90.00
#
_symmetry.space_group_name_H-M   'P 1'
#
loop_
_entity.id
_entity.type
_entity.pdbx_description
1 polymer ?
#
loop_
_entity_poly.entity_id
_entity_poly.type
_entity_poly.pdbx_seq_one_letter_code
_entity_poly.pdbx_strand_id
1 'polypeptide(L)'
;MVLTERANATNLMDIPASLAHANSSLIRLSEYTTKEAQYYLNHYLSFVIVRQPFERVLSAYRNKLEDTLPSAKYFQARVGRYIVKNYRANATRRDLENGDNVTFREFAQYLIREGIRNDVANEHWKPIYELCHPCVINYTFIGKYEQLDEDSDVILKMINAPSVLFPRSKSGQTSERLKQYLRQLSLKDIEQLYRMYEFDFKLFGYNLESILGFDIG
;
A
#
# COMPACT_ATOMS: atom_id res chain seq x y z
N MET A 1 -8.69 1.27 18.09
CA MET A 1 -9.14 2.58 18.62
C MET A 1 -10.64 2.64 18.85
N VAL A 2 -11.47 2.45 17.81
CA VAL A 2 -12.95 2.48 17.95
C VAL A 2 -13.44 1.24 18.70
N LEU A 3 -13.13 0.04 18.20
CA LEU A 3 -13.47 -1.25 18.85
C LEU A 3 -12.79 -1.47 20.22
N THR A 4 -11.80 -0.64 20.56
CA THR A 4 -11.08 -0.71 21.83
C THR A 4 -11.47 0.42 22.78
N GLU A 5 -12.47 1.24 22.40
CA GLU A 5 -12.96 2.40 23.16
C GLU A 5 -11.87 3.44 23.53
N ARG A 6 -10.76 3.45 22.78
CA ARG A 6 -9.61 4.36 23.00
C ARG A 6 -9.76 5.71 22.28
N ALA A 7 -10.79 5.84 21.42
CA ALA A 7 -11.12 7.09 20.76
C ALA A 7 -12.60 7.41 20.98
N ASN A 8 -12.88 8.56 21.57
CA ASN A 8 -14.24 9.08 21.77
C ASN A 8 -14.52 10.14 20.70
N ALA A 9 -14.69 9.69 19.45
CA ALA A 9 -14.96 10.56 18.30
C ALA A 9 -16.39 10.32 17.81
N THR A 10 -17.19 11.39 17.72
CA THR A 10 -18.56 11.34 17.19
C THR A 10 -18.57 11.12 15.68
N ASN A 11 -17.52 11.58 15.00
CA ASN A 11 -17.25 11.33 13.58
C ASN A 11 -15.86 10.71 13.44
N LEU A 12 -15.81 9.50 12.87
CA LEU A 12 -14.58 8.72 12.73
C LEU A 12 -13.57 9.35 11.76
N MET A 13 -14.03 10.22 10.84
CA MET A 13 -13.16 10.92 9.90
C MET A 13 -12.34 12.05 10.56
N ASP A 14 -12.74 12.50 11.75
CA ASP A 14 -12.05 13.57 12.48
C ASP A 14 -10.91 13.05 13.36
N ILE A 15 -10.72 11.72 13.41
CA ILE A 15 -9.62 11.10 14.14
C ILE A 15 -8.28 11.50 13.48
N PRO A 16 -7.37 12.16 14.20
CA PRO A 16 -6.09 12.58 13.63
C PRO A 16 -5.25 11.39 13.18
N ALA A 17 -4.61 11.50 12.01
CA ALA A 17 -3.72 10.46 11.49
C ALA A 17 -2.58 10.11 12.47
N SER A 18 -2.05 11.09 13.20
CA SER A 18 -1.01 10.87 14.22
C SER A 18 -1.48 9.97 15.36
N LEU A 19 -2.77 10.04 15.73
CA LEU A 19 -3.38 9.19 16.74
C LEU A 19 -3.66 7.79 16.17
N ALA A 20 -4.24 7.73 14.97
CA ALA A 20 -4.52 6.47 14.28
C ALA A 20 -3.26 5.63 14.04
N HIS A 21 -2.12 6.29 13.81
CA HIS A 21 -0.82 5.65 13.55
C HIS A 21 0.11 5.62 14.77
N ALA A 22 -0.35 5.98 15.98
CA ALA A 22 0.48 5.88 17.16
C ALA A 22 0.84 4.41 17.46
N ASN A 23 2.08 4.14 17.87
CA ASN A 23 2.56 2.78 18.13
C ASN A 23 1.75 2.05 19.21
N SER A 24 1.08 2.77 20.12
CA SER A 24 0.22 2.22 21.17
C SER A 24 -1.23 1.96 20.72
N SER A 25 -1.58 2.29 19.47
CA SER A 25 -2.98 2.20 19.00
C SER A 25 -3.44 0.78 18.75
N LEU A 26 -2.52 -0.16 18.50
CA LEU A 26 -2.77 -1.58 18.24
C LEU A 26 -1.65 -2.44 18.83
N ILE A 27 -1.98 -3.63 19.35
CA ILE A 27 -0.99 -4.63 19.77
C ILE A 27 -0.59 -5.44 18.54
N ARG A 28 0.72 -5.58 18.31
CA ARG A 28 1.25 -6.36 17.19
C ARG A 28 1.42 -7.82 17.57
N LEU A 29 1.26 -8.70 16.59
CA LEU A 29 1.46 -10.14 16.80
C LEU A 29 2.87 -10.47 17.34
N SER A 30 3.87 -9.67 16.97
CA SER A 30 5.26 -9.77 17.43
C SER A 30 5.47 -9.43 18.91
N GLU A 31 4.49 -8.82 19.57
CA GLU A 31 4.55 -8.51 21.01
C GLU A 31 4.11 -9.69 21.88
N TYR A 32 3.52 -10.73 21.28
CA TYR A 32 3.12 -11.95 21.97
C TYR A 32 4.21 -13.02 21.94
N THR A 33 4.16 -13.97 22.88
CA THR A 33 4.96 -15.20 22.78
C THR A 33 4.53 -16.02 21.57
N THR A 34 5.40 -16.89 21.05
CA THR A 34 5.06 -17.77 19.91
C THR A 34 3.80 -18.60 20.16
N LYS A 35 3.59 -19.06 21.41
CA LYS A 35 2.41 -19.85 21.79
C LYS A 35 1.13 -19.02 21.73
N GLU A 36 1.16 -17.79 22.22
CA GLU A 36 0.02 -16.86 22.16
C GLU A 36 -0.26 -16.43 20.73
N ALA A 37 0.77 -16.06 19.95
CA ALA A 37 0.62 -15.70 18.55
C ALA A 37 -0.04 -16.83 17.74
N GLN A 38 0.41 -18.07 17.94
CA GLN A 38 -0.19 -19.25 17.32
C GLN A 38 -1.63 -19.48 17.78
N TYR A 39 -1.94 -19.22 19.06
CA TYR A 39 -3.31 -19.30 19.55
C TYR A 39 -4.21 -18.29 18.83
N TYR A 40 -3.80 -17.02 18.74
CA TYR A 40 -4.57 -15.98 18.06
C TYR A 40 -4.77 -16.29 16.57
N LEU A 41 -3.72 -16.71 15.86
CA LEU A 41 -3.81 -17.05 14.43
C LEU A 41 -4.77 -18.21 14.14
N ASN A 42 -5.00 -19.11 15.10
CA ASN A 42 -5.87 -20.28 14.91
C ASN A 42 -7.31 -20.09 15.41
N HIS A 43 -7.55 -19.14 16.32
CA HIS A 43 -8.85 -19.00 17.01
C HIS A 43 -9.55 -17.67 16.76
N TYR A 44 -8.85 -16.68 16.22
CA TYR A 44 -9.41 -15.36 15.96
C TYR A 44 -9.65 -15.18 14.47
N LEU A 45 -10.63 -14.34 14.14
CA LEU A 45 -10.85 -13.92 12.77
C LEU A 45 -9.62 -13.15 12.28
N SER A 46 -9.01 -13.67 11.22
CA SER A 46 -7.90 -13.05 10.52
C SER A 46 -8.40 -12.53 9.17
N PHE A 47 -8.02 -11.32 8.80
CA PHE A 47 -8.37 -10.77 7.49
C PHE A 47 -7.21 -9.97 6.89
N VAL A 48 -7.21 -9.86 5.57
CA VAL A 48 -6.32 -8.99 4.81
C VAL A 48 -7.13 -8.22 3.77
N ILE A 49 -6.85 -6.93 3.63
CA ILE A 49 -7.40 -6.12 2.55
C ILE A 49 -6.29 -5.89 1.53
N VAL A 50 -6.52 -6.39 0.32
CA VAL A 50 -5.60 -6.28 -0.80
C VAL A 50 -6.03 -5.16 -1.74
N ARG A 51 -5.15 -4.73 -2.65
CA ARG A 51 -5.46 -3.70 -3.63
C ARG A 51 -4.80 -4.04 -4.95
N GLN A 52 -5.37 -3.57 -6.07
CA GLN A 52 -4.73 -3.68 -7.39
C GLN A 52 -3.25 -3.23 -7.30
N PRO A 53 -2.27 -4.07 -7.69
CA PRO A 53 -0.87 -3.83 -7.35
C PRO A 53 -0.30 -2.51 -7.87
N PHE A 54 -0.61 -2.14 -9.11
CA PHE A 54 -0.14 -0.89 -9.72
C PHE A 54 -0.86 0.35 -9.18
N GLU A 55 -2.14 0.25 -8.82
CA GLU A 55 -2.81 1.32 -8.09
C GLU A 55 -2.16 1.58 -6.73
N ARG A 56 -1.78 0.52 -6.02
CA ARG A 56 -1.07 0.65 -4.73
C ARG A 56 0.29 1.32 -4.92
N VAL A 57 1.06 0.90 -5.93
CA VAL A 57 2.34 1.53 -6.30
C VAL A 57 2.15 3.01 -6.63
N LEU A 58 1.14 3.34 -7.43
CA LEU A 58 0.85 4.74 -7.77
C LEU A 58 0.43 5.54 -6.53
N SER A 59 -0.43 4.99 -5.67
CA SER A 59 -0.83 5.63 -4.43
C SER A 59 0.37 5.93 -3.53
N ALA A 60 1.33 5.00 -3.44
CA ALA A 60 2.56 5.19 -2.69
C ALA A 60 3.45 6.28 -3.30
N TYR A 61 3.70 6.25 -4.61
CA TYR A 61 4.44 7.29 -5.31
C TYR A 61 3.83 8.66 -5.05
N ARG A 62 2.52 8.78 -5.25
CA ARG A 62 1.84 10.06 -5.14
C ARG A 62 1.89 10.60 -3.72
N ASN A 63 1.63 9.76 -2.72
CA ASN A 63 1.67 10.19 -1.32
C ASN A 63 3.08 10.47 -0.80
N LYS A 64 4.11 9.75 -1.27
CA LYS A 64 5.46 9.81 -0.69
C LYS A 64 6.43 10.68 -1.47
N LEU A 65 6.27 10.79 -2.78
CA LEU A 65 7.26 11.42 -3.67
C LEU A 65 6.69 12.58 -4.48
N GLU A 66 5.38 12.58 -4.80
CA GLU A 66 4.71 13.67 -5.52
C GLU A 66 4.10 14.73 -4.60
N ASP A 67 3.57 14.33 -3.45
CA ASP A 67 2.85 15.22 -2.53
C ASP A 67 3.76 16.29 -1.91
N THR A 68 3.15 17.36 -1.43
CA THR A 68 3.81 18.47 -0.71
C THR A 68 3.61 18.40 0.80
N LEU A 69 2.85 17.42 1.31
CA LEU A 69 2.65 17.22 2.74
C LEU A 69 3.98 16.97 3.49
N PRO A 70 4.07 17.35 4.78
CA PRO A 70 5.30 17.12 5.57
C PRO A 70 5.75 15.65 5.61
N SER A 71 4.81 14.71 5.57
CA SER A 71 5.11 13.28 5.51
C SER A 71 5.82 12.88 4.22
N ALA A 72 5.53 13.51 3.08
CA ALA A 72 6.21 13.27 1.82
C ALA A 72 7.66 13.80 1.83
N LYS A 73 7.90 14.95 2.49
CA LYS A 73 9.25 15.55 2.59
C LYS A 73 10.28 14.60 3.20
N TYR A 74 9.86 13.77 4.16
CA TYR A 74 10.70 12.70 4.71
C TYR A 74 11.18 11.71 3.64
N PHE A 75 10.28 11.26 2.76
CA PHE A 75 10.58 10.28 1.73
C PHE A 75 11.35 10.92 0.57
N GLN A 76 10.98 12.13 0.16
CA GLN A 76 11.71 12.93 -0.84
C GLN A 76 13.17 13.12 -0.43
N ALA A 77 13.42 13.49 0.83
CA ALA A 77 14.78 13.65 1.36
C ALA A 77 15.59 12.35 1.50
N ARG A 78 15.00 11.16 1.36
CA ARG A 78 15.74 9.89 1.45
C ARG A 78 15.70 9.15 0.14
N VAL A 79 14.52 8.64 -0.18
CA VAL A 79 14.22 7.86 -1.36
C VAL A 79 14.28 8.76 -2.58
N GLY A 80 13.70 9.96 -2.51
CA GLY A 80 13.66 10.87 -3.64
C GLY A 80 15.05 11.29 -4.11
N ARG A 81 15.90 11.76 -3.19
CA ARG A 81 17.31 12.09 -3.48
C ARG A 81 18.10 10.89 -3.98
N TYR A 82 17.86 9.71 -3.44
CA TYR A 82 18.50 8.48 -3.91
C TYR A 82 18.12 8.19 -5.38
N ILE A 83 16.82 8.27 -5.70
CA ILE A 83 16.34 8.05 -7.06
C ILE A 83 16.94 9.08 -8.02
N VAL A 84 16.85 10.37 -7.70
CA VAL A 84 17.44 11.43 -8.53
C VAL A 84 18.94 11.16 -8.76
N LYS A 85 19.70 10.87 -7.71
CA LYS A 85 21.14 10.65 -7.80
C LYS A 85 21.52 9.48 -8.72
N ASN A 86 20.77 8.39 -8.69
CA ASN A 86 21.16 7.14 -9.37
C ASN A 86 20.45 6.93 -10.72
N TYR A 87 19.30 7.58 -10.94
CA TYR A 87 18.43 7.32 -12.10
C TYR A 87 18.28 8.53 -13.03
N ARG A 88 18.73 9.73 -12.62
CA ARG A 88 18.67 10.95 -13.46
C ARG A 88 20.06 11.33 -13.97
N ALA A 89 20.26 11.22 -15.29
CA ALA A 89 21.56 11.49 -15.92
C ALA A 89 22.04 12.95 -15.76
N ASN A 90 21.14 13.93 -15.82
CA ASN A 90 21.46 15.37 -15.78
C ASN A 90 20.78 16.06 -14.58
N ALA A 91 20.93 15.50 -13.38
CA ALA A 91 20.35 16.08 -12.17
C ALA A 91 20.99 17.43 -11.83
N THR A 92 20.17 18.46 -11.61
CA THR A 92 20.66 19.75 -11.10
C THR A 92 21.04 19.64 -9.63
N ARG A 93 21.80 20.60 -9.12
CA ARG A 93 22.12 20.69 -7.69
C ARG A 93 20.86 20.70 -6.83
N ARG A 94 19.83 21.44 -7.24
CA ARG A 94 18.52 21.48 -6.55
C ARG A 94 17.88 20.09 -6.48
N ASP A 95 17.90 19.35 -7.59
CA ASP A 95 17.29 18.01 -7.65
C ASP A 95 17.96 17.07 -6.65
N LEU A 96 19.30 17.10 -6.60
CA LEU A 96 20.10 16.28 -5.69
C LEU A 96 19.91 16.67 -4.22
N GLU A 97 19.71 17.97 -3.95
CA GLU A 97 19.52 18.49 -2.59
C GLU A 97 18.11 18.25 -2.04
N ASN A 98 17.07 18.30 -2.88
CA ASN A 98 15.68 18.23 -2.44
C ASN A 98 15.02 16.86 -2.68
N GLY A 99 15.25 16.25 -3.85
CA GLY A 99 14.61 14.98 -4.23
C GLY A 99 13.09 15.01 -4.31
N ASP A 100 12.48 16.20 -4.42
CA ASP A 100 11.03 16.41 -4.39
C ASP A 100 10.37 16.51 -5.78
N ASN A 101 11.14 16.23 -6.83
CA ASN A 101 10.68 16.24 -8.21
C ASN A 101 10.96 14.90 -8.92
N VAL A 102 10.93 13.79 -8.19
CA VAL A 102 11.05 12.45 -8.78
C VAL A 102 9.86 12.18 -9.68
N THR A 103 10.11 11.75 -10.90
CA THR A 103 9.05 11.33 -11.84
C THR A 103 8.59 9.90 -11.55
N PHE A 104 7.37 9.56 -11.96
CA PHE A 104 6.88 8.20 -11.81
C PHE A 104 7.74 7.18 -12.59
N ARG A 105 8.28 7.58 -13.74
CA ARG A 105 9.20 6.74 -14.52
C ARG A 105 10.47 6.40 -13.73
N GLU A 106 11.12 7.39 -13.12
CA GLU A 106 12.31 7.16 -12.29
C GLU A 106 11.98 6.29 -11.08
N PHE A 107 10.82 6.50 -10.46
CA PHE A 107 10.35 5.66 -9.36
C PHE A 107 10.11 4.21 -9.79
N ALA A 108 9.43 3.98 -10.92
CA ALA A 108 9.22 2.63 -11.46
C ALA A 108 10.55 1.92 -11.78
N GLN A 109 11.51 2.63 -12.36
CA GLN A 109 12.85 2.09 -12.63
C GLN A 109 13.60 1.72 -11.35
N TYR A 110 13.48 2.56 -10.31
CA TYR A 110 14.00 2.25 -8.98
C TYR A 110 13.37 0.98 -8.38
N LEU A 111 12.04 0.84 -8.47
CA LEU A 111 11.34 -0.36 -8.02
C LEU A 111 11.85 -1.61 -8.76
N ILE A 112 11.92 -1.56 -10.09
CA ILE A 112 12.37 -2.65 -10.97
C ILE A 112 13.77 -3.16 -10.60
N ARG A 113 14.68 -2.24 -10.26
CA ARG A 113 16.08 -2.59 -10.01
C ARG A 113 16.38 -2.92 -8.56
N GLU A 114 15.74 -2.23 -7.62
CA GLU A 114 16.18 -2.22 -6.22
C GLU A 114 15.04 -2.25 -5.21
N GLY A 115 13.97 -1.49 -5.46
CA GLY A 115 13.04 -1.00 -4.44
C GLY A 115 12.17 -2.06 -3.74
N ILE A 116 12.23 -3.33 -4.16
CA ILE A 116 11.51 -4.44 -3.52
C ILE A 116 12.42 -5.55 -2.96
N ARG A 117 13.72 -5.59 -3.29
CA ARG A 117 14.59 -6.74 -2.98
C ARG A 117 15.46 -6.57 -1.73
N ASN A 118 15.55 -5.35 -1.20
CA ASN A 118 16.43 -5.06 -0.06
C ASN A 118 15.66 -5.09 1.27
N ASP A 119 16.38 -5.31 2.37
CA ASP A 119 15.94 -5.11 3.76
C ASP A 119 15.40 -3.69 4.04
N VAL A 120 15.73 -2.74 3.17
CA VAL A 120 15.22 -1.36 3.16
C VAL A 120 13.93 -1.17 2.34
N ALA A 121 13.36 -2.25 1.76
CA ALA A 121 12.12 -2.19 0.98
C ALA A 121 10.98 -1.64 1.84
N ASN A 122 10.34 -0.58 1.36
CA ASN A 122 9.32 0.12 2.12
C ASN A 122 7.96 -0.57 2.02
N GLU A 123 7.23 -0.63 3.13
CA GLU A 123 5.93 -1.26 3.26
C GLU A 123 4.87 -0.70 2.28
N HIS A 124 5.04 0.53 1.78
CA HIS A 124 4.10 1.14 0.85
C HIS A 124 4.17 0.57 -0.57
N TRP A 125 5.31 0.01 -0.99
CA TRP A 125 5.48 -0.57 -2.33
C TRP A 125 6.04 -1.98 -2.33
N LYS A 126 6.38 -2.56 -1.18
CA LYS A 126 6.71 -4.00 -1.08
C LYS A 126 5.48 -4.86 -1.39
N PRO A 127 5.56 -5.91 -2.24
CA PRO A 127 4.42 -6.75 -2.60
C PRO A 127 3.63 -7.26 -1.38
N ILE A 128 2.30 -7.36 -1.52
CA ILE A 128 1.41 -7.78 -0.43
C ILE A 128 1.70 -9.24 -0.05
N TYR A 129 2.01 -10.11 -1.02
CA TYR A 129 2.34 -11.50 -0.75
C TYR A 129 3.55 -11.62 0.20
N GLU A 130 4.52 -10.70 0.13
CA GLU A 130 5.68 -10.66 1.04
C GLU A 130 5.39 -9.99 2.37
N LEU A 131 4.42 -9.06 2.43
CA LEU A 131 4.05 -8.38 3.67
C LEU A 131 3.11 -9.21 4.54
N CYS A 132 2.18 -9.92 3.90
CA CYS A 132 1.06 -10.56 4.55
C CYS A 132 1.14 -12.10 4.52
N HIS A 133 2.05 -12.69 3.73
CA HIS A 133 2.27 -14.13 3.70
C HIS A 133 0.97 -14.98 3.62
N PRO A 134 0.10 -14.74 2.62
CA PRO A 134 -1.20 -15.42 2.51
C PRO A 134 -1.08 -16.94 2.30
N CYS A 135 0.11 -17.44 1.93
CA CYS A 135 0.37 -18.88 1.83
C CYS A 135 0.65 -19.55 3.19
N VAL A 136 0.96 -18.76 4.22
CA VAL A 136 1.28 -19.24 5.58
C VAL A 136 0.16 -18.91 6.55
N ILE A 137 -0.44 -17.73 6.41
CA ILE A 137 -1.55 -17.28 7.25
C ILE A 137 -2.87 -17.70 6.61
N ASN A 138 -3.65 -18.50 7.32
CA ASN A 138 -5.00 -18.87 6.89
C ASN A 138 -5.98 -17.72 7.17
N TYR A 139 -6.05 -16.76 6.24
CA TYR A 139 -6.97 -15.64 6.35
C TYR A 139 -8.42 -16.11 6.26
N THR A 140 -9.23 -15.76 7.25
CA THR A 140 -10.69 -16.00 7.24
C THR A 140 -11.39 -15.18 6.16
N PHE A 141 -10.88 -13.97 5.89
CA PHE A 141 -11.43 -13.05 4.89
C PHE A 141 -10.32 -12.36 4.10
N ILE A 142 -10.45 -12.34 2.78
CA ILE A 142 -9.57 -11.59 1.87
C ILE A 142 -10.45 -10.59 1.14
N GLY A 143 -10.37 -9.32 1.54
CA GLY A 143 -11.13 -8.22 0.96
C GLY A 143 -10.32 -7.44 -0.08
N LYS A 144 -11.01 -6.63 -0.89
CA LYS A 144 -10.43 -5.76 -1.90
C LYS A 144 -10.66 -4.29 -1.53
N TYR A 145 -9.63 -3.48 -1.68
CA TYR A 145 -9.68 -2.04 -1.39
C TYR A 145 -10.71 -1.32 -2.27
N GLU A 146 -10.97 -1.85 -3.46
CA GLU A 146 -11.98 -1.37 -4.39
C GLU A 146 -13.42 -1.55 -3.86
N GLN A 147 -13.61 -2.42 -2.86
CA GLN A 147 -14.87 -2.73 -2.17
C GLN A 147 -14.74 -2.53 -0.66
N LEU A 148 -13.85 -1.61 -0.24
CA LEU A 148 -13.45 -1.47 1.16
C LEU A 148 -14.63 -1.22 2.10
N ASP A 149 -15.62 -0.44 1.68
CA ASP A 149 -16.78 -0.10 2.49
C ASP A 149 -17.65 -1.34 2.74
N GLU A 150 -17.98 -2.08 1.67
CA GLU A 150 -18.77 -3.31 1.74
C GLU A 150 -18.05 -4.42 2.52
N ASP A 151 -16.77 -4.62 2.25
CA ASP A 151 -15.94 -5.64 2.90
C ASP A 151 -15.77 -5.34 4.39
N SER A 152 -15.63 -4.06 4.77
CA SER A 152 -15.56 -3.65 6.17
C SER A 152 -16.88 -3.93 6.90
N ASP A 153 -18.03 -3.67 6.27
CA ASP A 153 -19.35 -3.99 6.84
C ASP A 153 -19.51 -5.52 7.04
N VAL A 154 -18.96 -6.35 6.15
CA VAL A 154 -18.95 -7.81 6.31
C VAL A 154 -18.08 -8.24 7.49
N ILE A 155 -16.85 -7.74 7.58
CA ILE A 155 -15.92 -8.07 8.67
C ILE A 155 -16.51 -7.68 10.04
N LEU A 156 -17.12 -6.48 10.13
CA LEU A 156 -17.76 -6.01 11.37
C LEU A 156 -18.91 -6.92 11.82
N LYS A 157 -19.68 -7.47 10.88
CA LYS A 157 -20.72 -8.48 11.18
C LYS A 157 -20.10 -9.79 11.67
N MET A 158 -19.02 -10.26 11.05
CA MET A 158 -18.35 -11.51 11.45
C MET A 158 -17.80 -11.47 12.88
N ILE A 159 -17.37 -10.30 13.36
CA ILE A 159 -16.91 -10.11 14.74
C ILE A 159 -18.03 -9.70 15.72
N ASN A 160 -19.30 -9.76 15.28
CA ASN A 160 -20.46 -9.37 16.06
C ASN A 160 -20.42 -7.92 16.57
N ALA A 161 -19.91 -6.99 15.75
CA ALA A 161 -19.86 -5.55 16.03
C ALA A 161 -20.68 -4.71 15.03
N PRO A 162 -21.95 -5.06 14.72
CA PRO A 162 -22.74 -4.39 13.68
C PRO A 162 -23.13 -2.95 14.02
N SER A 163 -23.00 -2.52 15.29
CA SER A 163 -23.27 -1.15 15.73
C SER A 163 -22.14 -0.18 15.36
N VAL A 164 -20.96 -0.68 15.01
CA VAL A 164 -19.84 0.13 14.54
C VAL A 164 -20.02 0.36 13.04
N LEU A 165 -19.89 1.60 12.60
CA LEU A 165 -19.95 1.97 11.19
C LEU A 165 -18.54 2.20 10.66
N PHE A 166 -18.24 1.65 9.48
CA PHE A 166 -16.99 1.96 8.80
C PHE A 166 -17.03 3.41 8.23
N PRO A 167 -15.99 4.23 8.43
CA PRO A 167 -15.93 5.56 7.87
C PRO A 167 -15.81 5.51 6.34
N ARG A 168 -16.91 5.82 5.65
CA ARG A 168 -16.96 5.83 4.20
C ARG A 168 -16.22 7.04 3.65
N SER A 169 -15.24 6.80 2.79
CA SER A 169 -14.51 7.85 2.07
C SER A 169 -14.70 7.65 0.57
N LYS A 170 -14.74 8.74 -0.20
CA LYS A 170 -14.78 8.61 -1.66
C LYS A 170 -13.46 7.96 -2.10
N SER A 171 -13.55 6.75 -2.66
CA SER A 171 -12.42 6.11 -3.32
C SER A 171 -11.88 7.06 -4.39
N GLY A 172 -10.58 7.33 -4.34
CA GLY A 172 -9.93 8.22 -5.30
C GLY A 172 -10.05 7.67 -6.73
N GLN A 173 -10.04 8.56 -7.73
CA GLN A 173 -9.97 8.20 -9.16
C GLN A 173 -8.59 7.63 -9.55
N THR A 174 -8.08 6.64 -8.81
CA THR A 174 -6.73 6.10 -8.97
C THR A 174 -6.59 5.33 -10.28
N SER A 175 -7.62 4.59 -10.71
CA SER A 175 -7.63 3.83 -11.95
C SER A 175 -7.45 4.70 -13.21
N GLU A 176 -8.18 5.81 -13.31
CA GLU A 176 -8.08 6.73 -14.45
C GLU A 176 -6.72 7.43 -14.50
N ARG A 177 -6.18 7.80 -13.33
CA ARG A 177 -4.84 8.37 -13.24
C ARG A 177 -3.79 7.34 -13.58
N LEU A 178 -3.95 6.07 -13.19
CA LEU A 178 -2.99 5.01 -13.44
C LEU A 178 -2.66 4.86 -14.92
N LYS A 179 -3.67 4.94 -15.80
CA LYS A 179 -3.44 4.95 -17.25
C LYS A 179 -2.48 6.07 -17.70
N GLN A 180 -2.62 7.27 -17.13
CA GLN A 180 -1.77 8.42 -17.46
C GLN A 180 -0.33 8.23 -16.99
N TYR A 181 -0.12 7.63 -15.81
CA TYR A 181 1.22 7.36 -15.28
C TYR A 181 1.90 6.20 -16.01
N LEU A 182 1.17 5.13 -16.35
CA LEU A 182 1.72 4.01 -17.11
C LEU A 182 2.15 4.42 -18.53
N ARG A 183 1.51 5.42 -19.15
CA ARG A 183 1.95 5.99 -20.43
C ARG A 183 3.35 6.61 -20.40
N GLN A 184 3.88 6.91 -19.22
CA GLN A 184 5.24 7.43 -19.05
C GLN A 184 6.29 6.30 -19.09
N LEU A 185 5.85 5.03 -19.04
CA LEU A 185 6.69 3.85 -19.01
C LEU A 185 6.76 3.19 -20.39
N SER A 186 7.89 2.55 -20.69
CA SER A 186 7.96 1.65 -21.84
C SER A 186 7.18 0.36 -21.55
N LEU A 187 6.71 -0.35 -22.58
CA LEU A 187 6.09 -1.67 -22.40
C LEU A 187 7.00 -2.63 -21.62
N LYS A 188 8.31 -2.59 -21.90
CA LYS A 188 9.31 -3.38 -21.17
C LYS A 188 9.41 -3.02 -19.69
N ASP A 189 9.25 -1.74 -19.33
CA ASP A 189 9.21 -1.33 -17.92
C ASP A 189 7.93 -1.82 -17.25
N ILE A 190 6.78 -1.76 -17.94
CA ILE A 190 5.49 -2.27 -17.44
C ILE A 190 5.56 -3.79 -17.21
N GLU A 191 6.11 -4.55 -18.17
CA GLU A 191 6.30 -6.01 -18.05
C GLU A 191 7.22 -6.37 -16.88
N GLN A 192 8.35 -5.67 -16.72
CA GLN A 192 9.26 -5.89 -15.61
C GLN A 192 8.59 -5.55 -14.27
N LEU A 193 7.84 -4.45 -14.21
CA LEU A 193 7.09 -4.07 -13.03
C LEU A 193 6.01 -5.11 -12.70
N TYR A 194 5.31 -5.64 -13.70
CA TYR A 194 4.34 -6.72 -13.53
C TYR A 194 4.97 -7.97 -12.89
N ARG A 195 6.11 -8.42 -13.43
CA ARG A 195 6.85 -9.58 -12.88
C ARG A 195 7.21 -9.43 -11.41
N MET A 196 7.43 -8.20 -10.94
CA MET A 196 7.70 -7.97 -9.52
C MET A 196 6.50 -8.18 -8.62
N TYR A 197 5.30 -7.89 -9.12
CA TYR A 197 4.04 -8.01 -8.38
C TYR A 197 3.21 -9.21 -8.86
N GLU A 198 3.80 -10.13 -9.63
CA GLU A 198 3.10 -11.23 -10.29
C GLU A 198 2.30 -12.08 -9.30
N PHE A 199 2.86 -12.37 -8.14
CA PHE A 199 2.14 -13.11 -7.09
C PHE A 199 0.95 -12.33 -6.55
N ASP A 200 1.04 -11.01 -6.38
CA ASP A 200 -0.12 -10.21 -5.96
C ASP A 200 -1.21 -10.23 -7.04
N PHE A 201 -0.84 -10.17 -8.32
CA PHE A 201 -1.80 -10.28 -9.42
C PHE A 201 -2.50 -11.65 -9.41
N LYS A 202 -1.73 -12.73 -9.37
CA LYS A 202 -2.24 -14.10 -9.46
C LYS A 202 -3.03 -14.54 -8.22
N LEU A 203 -2.49 -14.30 -7.02
CA LEU A 203 -3.12 -14.75 -5.78
C LEU A 203 -4.45 -14.03 -5.50
N PHE A 204 -4.57 -12.77 -5.92
CA PHE A 204 -5.74 -11.95 -5.60
C PHE A 204 -6.66 -11.66 -6.79
N GLY A 205 -6.42 -12.31 -7.93
CA GLY A 205 -7.25 -12.21 -9.12
C GLY A 205 -7.34 -10.78 -9.66
N TYR A 206 -6.19 -10.14 -9.86
CA TYR A 206 -6.09 -8.88 -10.58
C TYR A 206 -5.55 -9.12 -11.99
N ASN A 207 -5.91 -8.25 -12.92
CA ASN A 207 -5.37 -8.22 -14.28
C ASN A 207 -5.07 -6.78 -14.71
N LEU A 208 -4.46 -6.63 -15.89
CA LEU A 208 -4.18 -5.33 -16.50
C LEU A 208 -5.15 -4.96 -17.62
N GLU A 209 -6.10 -5.83 -17.97
CA GLU A 209 -7.03 -5.63 -19.10
C GLU A 209 -7.82 -4.33 -18.97
N SER A 210 -8.37 -4.05 -17.79
CA SER A 210 -9.14 -2.82 -17.50
C SER A 210 -8.30 -1.53 -17.61
N ILE A 211 -6.96 -1.64 -17.60
CA ILE A 211 -6.03 -0.53 -17.59
C ILE A 211 -5.36 -0.34 -18.96
N LEU A 212 -4.83 -1.42 -19.54
CA LEU A 212 -4.05 -1.41 -20.78
C LEU A 212 -4.87 -1.82 -22.02
N GLY A 213 -6.07 -2.39 -21.84
CA GLY A 213 -6.89 -2.93 -22.92
C GLY A 213 -6.47 -4.32 -23.40
N PHE A 214 -5.46 -4.94 -22.77
CA PHE A 214 -5.00 -6.30 -22.99
C PHE A 214 -4.29 -6.81 -21.73
N ASP A 215 -4.14 -8.13 -21.62
CA ASP A 215 -3.41 -8.76 -20.52
C ASP A 215 -1.94 -9.03 -20.88
N ILE A 216 -1.05 -8.99 -19.89
CA ILE A 216 0.41 -9.16 -20.05
C ILE A 216 0.90 -10.52 -19.52
N GLY A 217 0.02 -11.37 -18.98
CA GLY A 217 0.38 -12.76 -18.66
C GLY A 217 -0.65 -13.53 -17.87
#